data_AF-A0A7C1BAG6-F1
#
_entry.id   AF-A0A7C1BAG6-F1
#
_cell.length_a   1.000
_cell.length_b   1.000
_cell.length_c   1.000
_cell.angle_alpha   90.00
_cell.angle_beta   90.00
_cell.angle_gamma   90.00
#
_symmetry.space_group_name_H-M   'P 1'
#
loop_
_entity.id
_entity.type
_entity.pdbx_description
1 polymer ?
#
loop_
_entity_poly.entity_id
_entity_poly.type
_entity_poly.pdbx_seq_one_letter_code
_entity_poly.pdbx_strand_id
1 'polypeptide(L)'
;GTALGAAMEGYARLGFESKSHMSHVYWGPEFENDEIEAEIVRSGLPYRRSEDICRDVARLLVDQKIVGWFQGRMEIGPRALGARSILADPRSPEMKDRVNIVKSRELWRPLAPSILEERVGDWFENAYPSPFMNLNLFFKAGVKEKVPSVVHADGSARVQTVSRHTNPLYHRLISEFEKLTGVPIVLNTSFNTRGEPIVCTPAEGLRTFKVTGMDYLAIGDFIVERGG
;
A
#
# COMPACT_ATOMS: atom_id res chain seq x y z
N GLY A 1 17.47 3.51 -10.07
CA GLY A 1 17.23 4.54 -11.09
C GLY A 1 18.22 4.45 -12.23
N THR A 2 19.52 4.51 -11.92
CA THR A 2 20.61 4.53 -12.92
C THR A 2 20.61 3.34 -13.87
N ALA A 3 20.29 2.12 -13.42
CA ALA A 3 20.20 0.96 -14.30
C ALA A 3 19.17 1.12 -15.44
N LEU A 4 17.96 1.61 -15.10
CA LEU A 4 16.92 1.91 -16.11
C LEU A 4 17.37 3.05 -17.04
N GLY A 5 17.94 4.12 -16.48
CA GLY A 5 18.45 5.24 -17.27
C GLY A 5 19.57 4.83 -18.23
N ALA A 6 20.51 3.98 -17.80
CA ALA A 6 21.59 3.46 -18.63
C ALA A 6 21.06 2.56 -19.76
N ALA A 7 20.06 1.72 -19.47
CA ALA A 7 19.42 0.91 -20.50
C ALA A 7 18.67 1.76 -21.54
N MET A 8 17.95 2.80 -21.11
CA MET A 8 17.27 3.74 -22.00
C MET A 8 18.26 4.54 -22.86
N GLU A 9 19.37 4.98 -22.28
CA GLU A 9 20.44 5.67 -23.02
C GLU A 9 21.07 4.74 -24.07
N GLY A 10 21.37 3.48 -23.70
CA GLY A 10 21.85 2.47 -24.64
C GLY A 10 20.86 2.22 -25.78
N TYR A 11 19.56 2.12 -25.46
CA TYR A 11 18.48 1.94 -26.43
C TYR A 11 18.40 3.12 -27.42
N ALA A 12 18.50 4.35 -26.91
CA ALA A 12 18.53 5.56 -27.73
C ALA A 12 19.75 5.60 -28.67
N ARG A 13 20.94 5.22 -28.19
CA ARG A 13 22.16 5.15 -29.00
C ARG A 13 22.10 4.13 -30.14
N LEU A 14 21.27 3.11 -30.01
CA LEU A 14 21.01 2.13 -31.08
C LEU A 14 20.02 2.66 -32.13
N GLY A 15 19.57 3.92 -32.02
CA GLY A 15 18.66 4.56 -32.97
C GLY A 15 17.18 4.29 -32.70
N PHE A 16 16.83 3.75 -31.53
CA PHE A 16 15.44 3.54 -31.14
C PHE A 16 14.91 4.70 -30.28
N GLU A 17 13.64 5.03 -30.43
CA GLU A 17 12.95 6.01 -29.57
C GLU A 17 11.97 5.30 -28.63
N SER A 18 12.04 5.60 -27.34
CA SER A 18 10.98 5.21 -26.40
C SER A 18 9.87 6.25 -26.43
N LYS A 19 8.66 5.82 -26.82
CA LYS A 19 7.43 6.61 -26.64
C LYS A 19 6.72 6.32 -25.32
N SER A 20 7.33 5.49 -24.47
CA SER A 20 6.71 5.03 -23.22
C SER A 20 6.94 6.02 -22.09
N HIS A 21 5.85 6.47 -21.48
CA HIS A 21 5.88 7.20 -20.22
C HIS A 21 5.73 6.19 -19.07
N MET A 22 6.56 6.33 -18.04
CA MET A 22 6.45 5.51 -16.84
C MET A 22 5.15 5.84 -16.10
N SER A 23 4.16 4.97 -16.22
CA SER A 23 2.84 5.08 -15.57
C SER A 23 2.75 4.29 -14.25
N HIS A 24 3.61 3.29 -14.07
CA HIS A 24 3.69 2.45 -12.88
C HIS A 24 5.12 1.96 -12.63
N VAL A 25 5.36 1.33 -11.47
CA VAL A 25 6.66 0.77 -11.07
C VAL A 25 6.60 -0.70 -10.64
N TYR A 26 5.49 -1.39 -10.90
CA TYR A 26 5.31 -2.83 -10.62
C TYR A 26 6.11 -3.73 -11.59
N TRP A 27 7.44 -3.68 -11.49
CA TRP A 27 8.37 -4.46 -12.32
C TRP A 27 9.15 -5.52 -11.53
N GLY A 28 8.88 -5.67 -10.23
CA GLY A 28 9.44 -6.73 -9.42
C GLY A 28 8.75 -8.09 -9.64
N PRO A 29 9.09 -9.09 -8.80
CA PRO A 29 8.48 -10.41 -8.87
C PRO A 29 7.03 -10.42 -8.38
N GLU A 30 6.31 -11.41 -8.86
CA GLU A 30 4.97 -11.84 -8.45
C GLU A 30 5.05 -13.33 -8.11
N PHE A 31 4.11 -13.80 -7.30
CA PHE A 31 4.09 -15.17 -6.78
C PHE A 31 2.67 -15.71 -6.94
N GLU A 32 2.58 -16.95 -7.41
CA GLU A 32 1.29 -17.62 -7.60
C GLU A 32 0.73 -18.10 -6.25
N ASN A 33 -0.59 -18.31 -6.20
CA ASN A 33 -1.27 -18.75 -4.97
C ASN A 33 -0.71 -20.08 -4.43
N ASP A 34 -0.34 -21.02 -5.28
CA ASP A 34 0.21 -22.32 -4.86
C ASP A 34 1.57 -22.14 -4.14
N GLU A 35 2.42 -21.23 -4.64
CA GLU A 35 3.70 -20.90 -4.01
C GLU A 35 3.50 -20.19 -2.67
N ILE A 36 2.53 -19.28 -2.62
CA ILE A 36 2.15 -18.55 -1.41
C ILE A 36 1.62 -19.52 -0.34
N GLU A 37 0.67 -20.38 -0.70
CA GLU A 37 0.05 -21.34 0.23
C GLU A 37 1.08 -22.30 0.81
N ALA A 38 2.01 -22.78 -0.01
CA ALA A 38 3.11 -23.62 0.44
C ALA A 38 4.01 -22.94 1.50
N GLU A 39 4.24 -21.62 1.40
CA GLU A 39 4.95 -20.84 2.42
C GLU A 39 4.08 -20.61 3.68
N ILE A 40 2.78 -20.35 3.52
CA ILE A 40 1.85 -20.20 4.65
C ILE A 40 1.79 -21.49 5.47
N VAL A 41 1.62 -22.64 4.82
CA VAL A 41 1.58 -23.96 5.48
C VAL A 41 2.88 -24.23 6.24
N ARG A 42 4.03 -23.97 5.63
CA ARG A 42 5.34 -24.08 6.29
C ARG A 42 5.48 -23.15 7.49
N SER A 43 4.83 -21.99 7.46
CA SER A 43 4.85 -21.04 8.55
C SER A 43 4.07 -21.52 9.78
N GLY A 44 3.11 -22.42 9.62
CA GLY A 44 2.23 -22.92 10.69
C GLY A 44 1.23 -21.89 11.23
N LEU A 45 1.06 -20.75 10.54
CA LEU A 45 0.09 -19.73 10.93
C LEU A 45 -1.33 -20.14 10.52
N PRO A 46 -2.36 -19.81 11.34
CA PRO A 46 -3.75 -19.99 10.93
C PRO A 46 -4.05 -19.08 9.74
N TYR A 47 -4.74 -19.64 8.74
CA TYR A 47 -5.11 -18.91 7.54
C TYR A 47 -6.43 -19.44 6.97
N ARG A 48 -7.04 -18.62 6.12
CA ARG A 48 -8.16 -19.00 5.28
C ARG A 48 -7.98 -18.45 3.88
N ARG A 49 -8.55 -19.12 2.89
CA ARG A 49 -8.72 -18.57 1.55
C ARG A 49 -9.91 -17.60 1.53
N SER A 50 -9.79 -16.51 0.80
CA SER A 50 -10.84 -15.52 0.57
C SER A 50 -11.36 -15.62 -0.85
N GLU A 51 -12.68 -15.60 -1.02
CA GLU A 51 -13.33 -15.52 -2.33
C GLU A 51 -13.32 -14.08 -2.89
N ASP A 52 -13.17 -13.09 -2.01
CA ASP A 52 -13.11 -11.67 -2.37
C ASP A 52 -12.18 -10.93 -1.40
N ILE A 53 -10.89 -10.99 -1.68
CA ILE A 53 -9.85 -10.43 -0.82
C ILE A 53 -10.04 -8.93 -0.60
N CYS A 54 -10.50 -8.19 -1.61
CA CYS A 54 -10.76 -6.75 -1.50
C CYS A 54 -11.88 -6.46 -0.50
N ARG A 55 -12.99 -7.18 -0.59
CA ARG A 55 -14.15 -7.00 0.30
C ARG A 55 -13.81 -7.40 1.74
N ASP A 56 -13.11 -8.51 1.92
CA ASP A 56 -12.72 -8.98 3.24
C ASP A 56 -11.73 -8.02 3.91
N VAL A 57 -10.69 -7.60 3.19
CA VAL A 57 -9.71 -6.65 3.73
C VAL A 57 -10.35 -5.28 3.99
N ALA A 58 -11.24 -4.79 3.13
CA ALA A 58 -11.96 -3.55 3.40
C ALA A 58 -12.73 -3.59 4.74
N ARG A 59 -13.38 -4.72 5.06
CA ARG A 59 -14.03 -4.92 6.37
C ARG A 59 -13.03 -4.94 7.52
N LEU A 60 -11.91 -5.64 7.37
CA LEU A 60 -10.85 -5.65 8.39
C LEU A 60 -10.33 -4.25 8.68
N LEU A 61 -10.12 -3.43 7.64
CA LEU A 61 -9.71 -2.03 7.80
C LEU A 61 -10.78 -1.25 8.58
N VAL A 62 -12.05 -1.34 8.19
CA VAL A 62 -13.18 -0.69 8.91
C VAL A 62 -13.21 -1.08 10.39
N ASP A 63 -12.93 -2.35 10.70
CA ASP A 63 -12.81 -2.90 12.05
C ASP A 63 -11.50 -2.50 12.78
N GLN A 64 -10.81 -1.46 12.27
CA GLN A 64 -9.60 -0.87 12.83
C GLN A 64 -8.42 -1.86 12.92
N LYS A 65 -8.37 -2.86 12.03
CA LYS A 65 -7.25 -3.79 11.93
C LYS A 65 -6.15 -3.22 11.04
N ILE A 66 -4.89 -3.51 11.40
CA ILE A 66 -3.71 -3.22 10.61
C ILE A 66 -3.40 -4.46 9.77
N VAL A 67 -3.45 -4.30 8.46
CA VAL A 67 -3.37 -5.41 7.50
C VAL A 67 -2.10 -5.28 6.66
N GLY A 68 -1.23 -6.30 6.71
CA GLY A 68 -0.19 -6.48 5.70
C GLY A 68 -0.82 -6.86 4.37
N TRP A 69 -0.43 -6.20 3.29
CA TRP A 69 -0.96 -6.37 1.94
C TRP A 69 0.15 -6.74 0.99
N PHE A 70 0.12 -7.99 0.52
CA PHE A 70 1.08 -8.57 -0.39
C PHE A 70 0.34 -9.08 -1.64
N GLN A 71 0.40 -8.31 -2.72
CA GLN A 71 -0.34 -8.60 -3.95
C GLN A 71 0.46 -8.33 -5.20
N GLY A 72 0.29 -9.17 -6.21
CA GLY A 72 0.85 -9.01 -7.54
C GLY A 72 2.35 -8.69 -7.61
N ARG A 73 2.75 -8.04 -8.71
CA ARG A 73 4.12 -7.61 -8.95
C ARG A 73 4.57 -6.53 -7.96
N MET A 74 5.69 -6.77 -7.30
CA MET A 74 6.31 -5.82 -6.37
C MET A 74 6.65 -4.48 -7.07
N GLU A 75 6.42 -3.37 -6.36
CA GLU A 75 6.86 -2.05 -6.81
C GLU A 75 8.38 -1.87 -6.66
N ILE A 76 9.02 -1.25 -7.66
CA ILE A 76 10.43 -0.84 -7.53
C ILE A 76 10.54 0.53 -6.86
N GLY A 77 11.59 0.70 -6.07
CA GLY A 77 11.90 1.97 -5.40
C GLY A 77 11.59 1.95 -3.90
N PRO A 78 11.70 3.11 -3.22
CA PRO A 78 11.69 3.18 -1.76
C PRO A 78 10.28 3.29 -1.15
N ARG A 79 9.22 3.26 -1.96
CA ARG A 79 7.84 3.44 -1.53
C ARG A 79 7.07 2.16 -1.79
N ALA A 80 6.24 1.77 -0.84
CA ALA A 80 5.18 0.82 -1.11
C ALA A 80 4.00 1.57 -1.72
N LEU A 81 3.48 1.04 -2.82
CA LEU A 81 2.47 1.66 -3.66
C LEU A 81 1.29 0.69 -3.86
N GLY A 82 1.01 -0.17 -2.88
CA GLY A 82 -0.13 -1.08 -2.92
C GLY A 82 0.16 -2.48 -3.47
N ALA A 83 1.42 -2.88 -3.63
CA ALA A 83 1.80 -4.27 -3.85
C ALA A 83 2.47 -4.90 -2.61
N ARG A 84 3.30 -4.16 -1.87
CA ARG A 84 3.92 -4.59 -0.60
C ARG A 84 3.72 -3.54 0.49
N SER A 85 2.49 -3.43 0.97
CA SER A 85 2.02 -2.34 1.84
C SER A 85 1.58 -2.83 3.23
N ILE A 86 1.62 -1.94 4.21
CA ILE A 86 0.84 -2.06 5.45
C ILE A 86 -0.29 -1.05 5.34
N LEU A 87 -1.51 -1.55 5.47
CA LEU A 87 -2.74 -0.80 5.29
C LEU A 87 -3.48 -0.63 6.61
N ALA A 88 -4.11 0.52 6.76
CA ALA A 88 -4.97 0.79 7.91
C ALA A 88 -6.08 1.79 7.54
N ASP A 89 -7.11 1.85 8.39
CA ASP A 89 -8.19 2.83 8.26
C ASP A 89 -7.69 4.22 8.73
N PRO A 90 -7.74 5.24 7.85
CA PRO A 90 -7.16 6.52 8.16
C PRO A 90 -8.02 7.40 9.11
N ARG A 91 -9.27 6.99 9.39
CA ARG A 91 -10.29 7.80 10.07
C ARG A 91 -10.08 7.90 11.58
N SER A 92 -9.37 6.95 12.19
CA SER A 92 -9.00 7.00 13.61
C SER A 92 -7.75 7.84 13.83
N PRO A 93 -7.75 8.82 14.76
CA PRO A 93 -6.55 9.58 15.10
C PRO A 93 -5.46 8.72 15.75
N GLU A 94 -5.83 7.67 16.48
CA GLU A 94 -4.88 6.75 17.13
C GLU A 94 -4.17 5.83 16.14
N MET A 95 -4.72 5.64 14.94
CA MET A 95 -4.19 4.69 13.96
C MET A 95 -2.76 5.03 13.55
N LYS A 96 -2.41 6.31 13.49
CA LYS A 96 -1.05 6.74 13.15
C LYS A 96 -0.03 6.16 14.12
N ASP A 97 -0.33 6.25 15.42
CA ASP A 97 0.56 5.81 16.48
C ASP A 97 0.62 4.28 16.53
N ARG A 98 -0.52 3.60 16.38
CA ARG A 98 -0.59 2.13 16.28
C ARG A 98 0.27 1.60 15.13
N VAL A 99 0.15 2.19 13.93
CA VAL A 99 0.96 1.80 12.78
C VAL A 99 2.44 2.12 13.02
N ASN A 100 2.78 3.26 13.64
CA ASN A 100 4.17 3.57 13.96
C ASN A 100 4.80 2.60 14.98
N ILE A 101 4.02 2.07 15.93
CA ILE A 101 4.42 1.00 16.84
C ILE A 101 4.67 -0.31 16.08
N VAL A 102 3.77 -0.71 15.19
CA VAL A 102 3.94 -1.88 14.31
C VAL A 102 5.22 -1.78 13.49
N LYS A 103 5.55 -0.56 13.02
CA LYS A 103 6.77 -0.23 12.27
C LYS A 103 8.02 -0.13 13.14
N SER A 104 7.89 -0.24 14.46
CA SER A 104 8.96 -0.06 15.44
C SER A 104 9.74 1.26 15.24
N ARG A 105 9.02 2.35 14.96
CA ARG A 105 9.60 3.67 14.66
C ARG A 105 8.94 4.79 15.49
N GLU A 106 9.48 5.99 15.37
CA GLU A 106 9.01 7.14 16.15
C GLU A 106 7.57 7.53 15.82
N LEU A 107 6.74 7.84 16.83
CA LEU A 107 5.32 8.15 16.68
C LEU A 107 5.03 9.41 15.83
N TRP A 108 5.98 10.34 15.77
CA TRP A 108 5.83 11.56 14.98
C TRP A 108 6.00 11.34 13.47
N ARG A 109 6.49 10.17 13.03
CA ARG A 109 6.72 9.92 11.61
C ARG A 109 5.39 9.93 10.85
N PRO A 110 5.28 10.73 9.77
CA PRO A 110 4.05 10.77 8.98
C PRO A 110 3.80 9.43 8.26
N LEU A 111 2.53 9.22 7.94
CA LEU A 111 2.02 8.13 7.12
C LEU A 111 1.29 8.74 5.92
N ALA A 112 1.15 7.97 4.85
CA ALA A 112 0.70 8.50 3.57
C ALA A 112 -0.70 7.97 3.19
N PRO A 113 -1.53 8.79 2.54
CA PRO A 113 -2.78 8.33 1.96
C PRO A 113 -2.55 7.69 0.59
N SER A 114 -3.28 6.60 0.33
CA SER A 114 -3.58 6.12 -1.02
C SER A 114 -5.04 6.40 -1.32
N ILE A 115 -5.32 7.13 -2.41
CA ILE A 115 -6.65 7.62 -2.78
C ILE A 115 -7.02 7.16 -4.19
N LEU A 116 -8.30 6.87 -4.44
CA LEU A 116 -8.80 6.67 -5.80
C LEU A 116 -8.48 7.88 -6.68
N GLU A 117 -7.86 7.64 -7.83
CA GLU A 117 -7.41 8.71 -8.74
C GLU A 117 -8.56 9.65 -9.14
N GLU A 118 -9.74 9.10 -9.42
CA GLU A 118 -10.94 9.85 -9.77
C GLU A 118 -11.53 10.70 -8.62
N ARG A 119 -11.08 10.48 -7.38
CA ARG A 119 -11.54 11.21 -6.18
C ARG A 119 -10.54 12.23 -5.67
N VAL A 120 -9.33 12.31 -6.23
CA VAL A 120 -8.27 13.18 -5.70
C VAL A 120 -8.69 14.66 -5.69
N GLY A 121 -9.45 15.07 -6.71
CA GLY A 121 -9.97 16.43 -6.84
C GLY A 121 -10.97 16.82 -5.75
N ASP A 122 -11.62 15.88 -5.08
CA ASP A 122 -12.59 16.16 -4.02
C ASP A 122 -11.90 16.42 -2.67
N TRP A 123 -10.66 15.93 -2.51
CA TRP A 123 -9.94 15.92 -1.24
C TRP A 123 -8.77 16.90 -1.17
N PHE A 124 -8.13 17.19 -2.30
CA PHE A 124 -6.89 17.97 -2.34
C PHE A 124 -7.02 19.24 -3.19
N GLU A 125 -6.32 20.29 -2.78
CA GLU A 125 -6.20 21.55 -3.51
C GLU A 125 -5.30 21.38 -4.74
N ASN A 126 -5.67 22.03 -5.86
CA ASN A 126 -4.91 21.98 -7.13
C ASN A 126 -4.49 20.55 -7.52
N ALA A 127 -5.40 19.59 -7.29
CA ALA A 127 -5.08 18.18 -7.36
C ALA A 127 -4.64 17.75 -8.77
N TYR A 128 -3.66 16.85 -8.81
CA TYR A 128 -3.17 16.18 -10.01
C TYR A 128 -2.80 14.74 -9.67
N PRO A 129 -2.74 13.83 -10.67
CA PRO A 129 -2.29 12.46 -10.45
C PRO A 129 -0.87 12.41 -9.85
N SER A 130 -0.73 11.72 -8.72
CA SER A 130 0.54 11.48 -8.02
C SER A 130 0.71 9.98 -7.75
N PRO A 131 0.97 9.16 -8.79
CA PRO A 131 0.97 7.70 -8.66
C PRO A 131 2.15 7.14 -7.85
N PHE A 132 3.21 7.94 -7.64
CA PHE A 132 4.47 7.47 -7.04
C PHE A 132 4.71 7.91 -5.60
N MET A 133 3.74 8.58 -4.96
CA MET A 133 3.85 9.03 -3.57
C MET A 133 5.13 9.86 -3.29
N ASN A 134 5.46 10.76 -4.23
CA ASN A 134 6.66 11.62 -4.15
C ASN A 134 6.32 13.09 -3.91
N LEU A 135 5.06 13.47 -4.08
CA LEU A 135 4.62 14.87 -4.03
C LEU A 135 3.64 15.07 -2.89
N ASN A 136 3.78 16.21 -2.21
CA ASN A 136 2.83 16.63 -1.19
C ASN A 136 1.69 17.41 -1.85
N LEU A 137 0.47 17.13 -1.41
CA LEU A 137 -0.71 17.92 -1.72
C LEU A 137 -1.33 18.43 -0.42
N PHE A 138 -2.01 19.57 -0.48
CA PHE A 138 -2.75 20.12 0.65
C PHE A 138 -4.20 19.65 0.61
N PHE A 139 -4.72 19.23 1.76
CA PHE A 139 -6.14 18.89 1.86
C PHE A 139 -6.99 20.15 1.72
N LYS A 140 -8.14 20.01 1.06
CA LYS A 140 -9.19 21.04 1.09
C LYS A 140 -9.73 21.24 2.50
N ALA A 141 -10.32 22.40 2.76
CA ALA A 141 -10.98 22.68 4.02
C ALA A 141 -12.14 21.69 4.29
N GLY A 142 -12.24 21.19 5.53
CA GLY A 142 -13.35 20.37 6.03
C GLY A 142 -13.32 18.87 5.66
N VAL A 143 -12.28 18.40 4.95
CA VAL A 143 -12.13 16.97 4.64
C VAL A 143 -11.00 16.29 5.40
N LYS A 144 -9.97 17.03 5.84
CA LYS A 144 -8.80 16.45 6.53
C LYS A 144 -9.16 15.82 7.88
N GLU A 145 -10.17 16.37 8.56
CA GLU A 145 -10.68 15.86 9.84
C GLU A 145 -11.30 14.46 9.71
N LYS A 146 -11.66 14.06 8.49
CA LYS A 146 -12.19 12.71 8.19
C LYS A 146 -11.10 11.65 8.14
N VAL A 147 -9.83 12.03 7.96
CA VAL A 147 -8.69 11.11 7.76
C VAL A 147 -7.46 11.51 8.58
N PRO A 148 -7.60 11.78 9.89
CA PRO A 148 -6.57 12.46 10.69
C PRO A 148 -5.21 11.75 10.73
N SER A 149 -5.16 10.42 10.57
CA SER A 149 -3.91 9.66 10.70
C SER A 149 -2.94 9.78 9.52
N VAL A 150 -3.39 10.35 8.39
CA VAL A 150 -2.58 10.57 7.18
C VAL A 150 -2.33 12.05 6.89
N VAL A 151 -2.74 12.95 7.79
CA VAL A 151 -2.58 14.40 7.66
C VAL A 151 -1.30 14.82 8.38
N HIS A 152 -0.44 15.57 7.70
CA HIS A 152 0.74 16.20 8.30
C HIS A 152 0.34 17.40 9.17
N ALA A 153 1.26 17.87 10.03
CA ALA A 153 1.00 19.01 10.91
C ALA A 153 0.65 20.32 10.18
N ASP A 154 1.14 20.49 8.95
CA ASP A 154 0.85 21.64 8.09
C ASP A 154 -0.43 21.48 7.25
N GLY A 155 -1.17 20.37 7.41
CA GLY A 155 -2.37 20.06 6.63
C GLY A 155 -2.09 19.47 5.25
N SER A 156 -0.83 19.15 4.93
CA SER A 156 -0.48 18.42 3.72
C SER A 156 -0.51 16.90 3.92
N ALA A 157 -0.38 16.15 2.82
CA ALA A 157 0.00 14.75 2.85
C ALA A 157 0.77 14.37 1.59
N ARG A 158 1.61 13.34 1.69
CA ARG A 158 2.29 12.79 0.52
C ARG A 158 1.42 11.75 -0.15
N VAL A 159 0.70 12.15 -1.20
CA VAL A 159 -0.41 11.39 -1.75
C VAL A 159 0.05 10.37 -2.80
N GLN A 160 -0.49 9.16 -2.71
CA GLN A 160 -0.55 8.21 -3.83
C GLN A 160 -1.94 8.24 -4.48
N THR A 161 -2.03 8.61 -5.75
CA THR A 161 -3.25 8.35 -6.55
C THR A 161 -3.21 6.93 -7.10
N VAL A 162 -4.31 6.21 -6.97
CA VAL A 162 -4.45 4.82 -7.40
C VAL A 162 -5.39 4.78 -8.58
N SER A 163 -4.86 4.42 -9.74
CA SER A 163 -5.63 4.29 -10.97
C SER A 163 -6.09 2.85 -11.17
N ARG A 164 -7.34 2.66 -11.60
CA ARG A 164 -7.86 1.33 -12.00
C ARG A 164 -7.03 0.70 -13.12
N HIS A 165 -6.40 1.51 -13.97
CA HIS A 165 -5.61 1.03 -15.10
C HIS A 165 -4.26 0.45 -14.68
N THR A 166 -3.65 0.96 -13.60
CA THR A 166 -2.29 0.57 -13.20
C THR A 166 -2.27 -0.43 -12.05
N ASN A 167 -3.24 -0.37 -11.13
CA ASN A 167 -3.37 -1.35 -10.04
C ASN A 167 -4.86 -1.61 -9.74
N PRO A 168 -5.55 -2.42 -10.58
CA PRO A 168 -6.99 -2.65 -10.47
C PRO A 168 -7.41 -3.30 -9.15
N LEU A 169 -6.59 -4.20 -8.60
CA LEU A 169 -6.91 -4.88 -7.33
C LEU A 169 -6.83 -3.90 -6.15
N TYR A 170 -5.79 -3.07 -6.09
CA TYR A 170 -5.67 -2.06 -5.04
C TYR A 170 -6.73 -0.96 -5.19
N HIS A 171 -7.04 -0.54 -6.42
CA HIS A 171 -8.19 0.34 -6.71
C HIS A 171 -9.50 -0.25 -6.19
N ARG A 172 -9.74 -1.54 -6.45
CA ARG A 172 -10.93 -2.25 -5.98
C ARG A 172 -11.00 -2.32 -4.45
N LEU A 173 -9.89 -2.60 -3.77
CA LEU A 173 -9.84 -2.57 -2.30
C LEU A 173 -10.27 -1.22 -1.74
N ILE A 174 -9.71 -0.12 -2.26
CA ILE A 174 -10.05 1.23 -1.81
C ILE A 174 -11.50 1.57 -2.17
N SER A 175 -12.01 1.10 -3.31
CA SER A 175 -13.42 1.25 -3.69
C SER A 175 -14.36 0.51 -2.75
N GLU A 176 -14.03 -0.71 -2.33
CA GLU A 176 -14.82 -1.45 -1.32
C GLU A 176 -14.77 -0.74 0.04
N PHE A 177 -13.61 -0.21 0.43
CA PHE A 177 -13.49 0.61 1.64
C PHE A 177 -14.34 1.89 1.56
N GLU A 178 -14.35 2.57 0.41
CA GLU A 178 -15.20 3.74 0.17
C GLU A 178 -16.68 3.40 0.31
N LYS A 179 -17.15 2.29 -0.27
CA LYS A 179 -18.56 1.86 -0.14
C LYS A 179 -19.00 1.68 1.31
N LEU A 180 -18.09 1.22 2.17
CA LEU A 180 -18.39 0.97 3.59
C LEU A 180 -18.30 2.25 4.44
N THR A 181 -17.55 3.26 4.01
CA THR A 181 -17.13 4.37 4.88
C THR A 181 -17.45 5.76 4.35
N GLY A 182 -17.73 5.89 3.06
CA GLY A 182 -17.77 7.16 2.34
C GLY A 182 -16.40 7.82 2.15
N VAL A 183 -15.30 7.13 2.46
CA VAL A 183 -13.93 7.66 2.39
C VAL A 183 -13.12 6.89 1.33
N PRO A 184 -12.68 7.52 0.22
CA PRO A 184 -11.92 6.87 -0.85
C PRO A 184 -10.41 6.81 -0.56
N ILE A 185 -10.02 6.74 0.72
CA ILE A 185 -8.63 6.84 1.17
C ILE A 185 -8.35 5.69 2.14
N VAL A 186 -7.21 5.03 1.94
CA VAL A 186 -6.61 4.14 2.93
C VAL A 186 -5.24 4.66 3.35
N LEU A 187 -4.84 4.40 4.59
CA LEU A 187 -3.47 4.63 5.03
C LEU A 187 -2.57 3.59 4.39
N ASN A 188 -1.44 4.03 3.83
CA ASN A 188 -0.43 3.17 3.23
C ASN A 188 0.97 3.50 3.79
N THR A 189 1.70 2.46 4.17
CA THR A 189 3.13 2.53 4.49
C THR A 189 3.86 1.27 4.04
N SER A 190 5.19 1.30 4.05
CA SER A 190 5.99 0.18 3.56
C SER A 190 5.77 -1.09 4.37
N PHE A 191 5.62 -2.22 3.70
CA PHE A 191 5.64 -3.54 4.35
C PHE A 191 7.09 -3.95 4.65
N ASN A 192 7.55 -3.52 5.82
CA ASN A 192 8.82 -3.89 6.44
C ASN A 192 8.81 -3.48 7.92
N THR A 193 9.84 -3.89 8.66
CA THR A 193 10.14 -3.37 10.00
C THR A 193 11.40 -2.51 10.00
N ARG A 194 11.78 -1.96 11.16
CA ARG A 194 12.92 -1.06 11.31
C ARG A 194 14.21 -1.73 10.82
N GLY A 195 14.88 -1.07 9.88
CA GLY A 195 16.17 -1.52 9.34
C GLY A 195 16.08 -2.55 8.21
N GLU A 196 14.88 -3.01 7.85
CA GLU A 196 14.68 -3.99 6.78
C GLU A 196 14.17 -3.35 5.47
N PRO A 197 14.53 -3.91 4.30
CA PRO A 197 13.94 -3.53 3.02
C PRO A 197 12.45 -3.91 2.96
N ILE A 198 11.71 -3.36 1.99
CA ILE A 198 10.34 -3.81 1.68
C ILE A 198 10.37 -5.31 1.38
N VAL A 199 9.45 -6.08 1.96
CA VAL A 199 9.37 -7.53 1.74
C VAL A 199 9.19 -7.84 0.26
N CYS A 200 9.95 -8.80 -0.24
CA CYS A 200 9.94 -9.21 -1.64
C CYS A 200 9.18 -10.53 -1.81
N THR A 201 9.54 -11.56 -1.03
CA THR A 201 9.00 -12.93 -1.15
C THR A 201 7.90 -13.24 -0.13
N PRO A 202 7.04 -14.26 -0.37
CA PRO A 202 6.02 -14.67 0.60
C PRO A 202 6.62 -15.07 1.96
N ALA A 203 7.76 -15.78 1.96
CA ALA A 203 8.48 -16.15 3.18
C ALA A 203 8.93 -14.92 3.99
N GLU A 204 9.39 -13.86 3.33
CA GLU A 204 9.73 -12.60 3.98
C GLU A 204 8.49 -11.90 4.53
N GLY A 205 7.40 -11.84 3.76
CA GLY A 205 6.12 -11.29 4.19
C GLY A 205 5.60 -11.97 5.46
N LEU A 206 5.61 -13.30 5.50
CA LEU A 206 5.21 -14.11 6.66
C LEU A 206 6.13 -13.90 7.86
N ARG A 207 7.46 -13.83 7.64
CA ARG A 207 8.43 -13.55 8.70
C ARG A 207 8.19 -12.17 9.30
N THR A 208 8.07 -11.14 8.47
CA THR A 208 7.79 -9.77 8.92
C THR A 208 6.44 -9.70 9.62
N PHE A 209 5.42 -10.41 9.15
CA PHE A 209 4.12 -10.50 9.82
C PHE A 209 4.23 -11.07 11.24
N LYS A 210 4.98 -12.17 11.43
CA LYS A 210 5.19 -12.79 12.75
C LYS A 210 5.85 -11.87 13.77
N VAL A 211 6.86 -11.10 13.33
CA VAL A 211 7.66 -10.26 14.25
C VAL A 211 7.07 -8.86 14.43
N THR A 212 6.08 -8.48 13.63
CA THR A 212 5.40 -7.19 13.76
C THR A 212 4.06 -7.35 14.50
N GLY A 213 3.50 -6.23 14.97
CA GLY A 213 2.20 -6.19 15.64
C GLY A 213 1.00 -6.08 14.69
N MET A 214 1.12 -6.53 13.43
CA MET A 214 -0.01 -6.49 12.49
C MET A 214 -1.08 -7.50 12.90
N ASP A 215 -2.34 -7.17 12.65
CA ASP A 215 -3.48 -8.02 13.01
C ASP A 215 -3.66 -9.17 11.99
N TYR A 216 -3.54 -8.85 10.70
CA TYR A 216 -3.72 -9.79 9.60
C TYR A 216 -2.70 -9.58 8.49
N LEU A 217 -2.46 -10.61 7.69
CA LEU A 217 -1.73 -10.54 6.42
C LEU A 217 -2.63 -11.07 5.30
N ALA A 218 -2.98 -10.19 4.37
CA ALA A 218 -3.60 -10.54 3.10
C ALA A 218 -2.49 -10.76 2.05
N ILE A 219 -2.30 -12.01 1.63
CA ILE A 219 -1.25 -12.43 0.71
C ILE A 219 -1.83 -13.35 -0.37
N GLY A 220 -1.81 -12.91 -1.63
CA GLY A 220 -2.58 -13.56 -2.69
C GLY A 220 -4.08 -13.63 -2.31
N ASP A 221 -4.70 -14.80 -2.49
CA ASP A 221 -6.08 -15.04 -2.07
C ASP A 221 -6.24 -15.42 -0.59
N PHE A 222 -5.18 -15.34 0.22
CA PHE A 222 -5.19 -15.84 1.59
C PHE A 222 -5.18 -14.71 2.61
N ILE A 223 -5.93 -14.92 3.69
CA ILE A 223 -5.88 -14.09 4.89
C ILE A 223 -5.28 -14.95 6.00
N VAL A 224 -4.10 -14.53 6.46
CA VAL A 224 -3.37 -15.13 7.56
C VAL A 224 -3.66 -14.32 8.81
N GLU A 225 -3.98 -15.02 9.89
CA GLU A 225 -4.35 -14.42 11.16
C GLU A 225 -3.19 -14.52 12.14
N ARG A 226 -3.08 -13.53 13.04
CA ARG A 226 -2.16 -13.66 14.17
C ARG A 226 -2.75 -14.71 15.11
N GLY A 227 -2.14 -15.89 15.15
CA GLY A 227 -2.48 -16.90 16.17
C GLY A 227 -2.41 -16.26 17.55
N GLY A 228 -3.46 -16.47 18.36
CA GLY A 228 -3.56 -15.93 19.72
C GLY A 228 -2.47 -16.41 20.66
#